data_AF-A0A2E7KP99-F1
#
_entry.id   AF-A0A2E7KP99-F1
#
_cell.length_a   1.000
_cell.length_b   1.000
_cell.length_c   1.000
_cell.angle_alpha   90.00
_cell.angle_beta   90.00
_cell.angle_gamma   90.00
#
_symmetry.space_group_name_H-M   'P 1'
#
loop_
_entity.id
_entity.type
_entity.pdbx_description
1 polymer ?
#
loop_
_entity_poly.entity_id
_entity_poly.type
_entity_poly.pdbx_seq_one_letter_code
_entity_poly.pdbx_strand_id
1 'polypeptide(L)'
;MSLTADVIRLVVGMLVGMVLPRLPLLFFTRFLSMERELPPHPDSVPISVPLIQRLLLMRRVHLMCWITALLPLGLGLWILQNSPEPFALGMVAGVSWFAITRVVPEDIEQGLGILPLSMIKSVNNLREPEADCCGNPELYWEVRAVRCKQCRHVAMDLPRPDLGRMRSDGRLKGSLRVLLTDGRSVFPTGVTSVLSESAELLSQVAEEE
;
A
#
# COMPACT_ATOMS: atom_id res chain seq x y z
N MET A 1 -40.22 1.02 -13.31
CA MET A 1 -39.05 1.33 -12.44
C MET A 1 -38.36 2.53 -13.06
N SER A 2 -38.00 3.56 -12.29
CA SER A 2 -37.33 4.73 -12.87
C SER A 2 -35.86 4.41 -13.08
N LEU A 3 -35.37 4.61 -14.30
CA LEU A 3 -33.97 4.39 -14.67
C LEU A 3 -33.01 5.14 -13.72
N THR A 4 -33.43 6.31 -13.23
CA THR A 4 -32.70 7.09 -12.22
C THR A 4 -32.53 6.34 -10.89
N ALA A 5 -33.56 5.67 -10.40
CA ALA A 5 -33.48 4.91 -9.14
C ALA A 5 -32.55 3.70 -9.28
N ASP A 6 -32.58 3.04 -10.43
CA ASP A 6 -31.72 1.88 -10.70
C ASP A 6 -30.24 2.29 -10.83
N VAL A 7 -29.96 3.43 -11.48
CA VAL A 7 -28.61 4.02 -11.52
C VAL A 7 -28.12 4.37 -10.12
N ILE A 8 -28.95 5.01 -9.29
CA ILE A 8 -28.57 5.36 -7.91
C ILE A 8 -28.25 4.11 -7.11
N ARG A 9 -29.09 3.07 -7.19
CA ARG A 9 -28.86 1.78 -6.51
C ARG A 9 -27.55 1.13 -6.96
N LEU A 10 -27.26 1.16 -8.26
CA LEU A 10 -26.01 0.64 -8.81
C LEU A 10 -24.79 1.39 -8.27
N VAL A 11 -24.80 2.73 -8.27
CA VAL A 11 -23.69 3.53 -7.76
C VAL A 11 -23.50 3.31 -6.25
N VAL A 12 -24.58 3.28 -5.47
CA VAL A 12 -24.52 2.99 -4.04
C VAL A 12 -23.95 1.60 -3.78
N GLY A 13 -24.40 0.59 -4.53
CA GLY A 13 -23.86 -0.77 -4.47
C GLY A 13 -22.35 -0.77 -4.75
N MET A 14 -21.91 -0.08 -5.80
CA MET A 14 -20.50 0.03 -6.16
C MET A 14 -19.65 0.65 -5.07
N LEU A 15 -20.10 1.77 -4.48
CA LEU A 15 -19.39 2.41 -3.37
C LEU A 15 -19.29 1.49 -2.15
N VAL A 16 -20.38 0.78 -1.82
CA VAL A 16 -20.36 -0.22 -0.74
C VAL A 16 -19.35 -1.34 -1.05
N GLY A 17 -19.38 -1.88 -2.27
CA GLY A 17 -18.44 -2.91 -2.73
C GLY A 17 -16.98 -2.46 -2.72
N MET A 18 -16.71 -1.16 -2.91
CA MET A 18 -15.36 -0.60 -2.84
C MET A 18 -14.88 -0.34 -1.40
N VAL A 19 -15.76 0.15 -0.51
CA VAL A 19 -15.38 0.56 0.85
C VAL A 19 -15.35 -0.61 1.81
N LEU A 20 -16.29 -1.55 1.71
CA LEU A 20 -16.47 -2.64 2.67
C LEU A 20 -15.21 -3.55 2.77
N PRO A 21 -14.56 -3.95 1.67
CA PRO A 21 -13.30 -4.69 1.73
C PRO A 21 -12.14 -3.93 2.41
N ARG A 22 -12.21 -2.60 2.48
CA ARG A 22 -11.15 -1.73 3.02
C ARG A 22 -11.35 -1.38 4.49
N LEU A 23 -12.46 -1.82 5.11
CA LEU A 23 -12.72 -1.58 6.54
C LEU A 23 -11.57 -2.04 7.45
N PRO A 24 -10.95 -3.23 7.25
CA PRO A 24 -9.83 -3.64 8.09
C PRO A 24 -8.70 -2.61 8.10
N LEU A 25 -8.34 -2.05 6.93
CA LEU A 25 -7.33 -1.00 6.85
C LEU A 25 -7.80 0.26 7.57
N LEU A 26 -9.04 0.71 7.35
CA LEU A 26 -9.54 1.95 7.96
C LEU A 26 -9.63 1.90 9.49
N PHE A 27 -9.86 0.72 10.06
CA PHE A 27 -9.96 0.52 11.51
C PHE A 27 -8.63 0.12 12.16
N PHE A 28 -7.97 -0.96 11.70
CA PHE A 28 -6.80 -1.51 12.37
C PHE A 28 -5.55 -0.63 12.26
N THR A 29 -5.42 0.15 11.19
CA THR A 29 -4.28 1.07 11.05
C THR A 29 -4.33 2.27 11.99
N ARG A 30 -5.37 2.41 12.83
CA ARG A 30 -5.63 3.66 13.58
C ARG A 30 -5.93 3.49 15.05
N PHE A 31 -5.79 2.27 15.57
CA PHE A 31 -5.83 2.08 17.01
C PHE A 31 -4.48 2.49 17.62
N LEU A 32 -4.51 3.57 18.41
CA LEU A 32 -3.39 4.19 19.14
C LEU A 32 -2.54 3.19 19.95
N SER A 33 -3.10 2.05 20.35
CA SER A 33 -2.42 1.02 21.14
C SER A 33 -1.22 0.40 20.41
N MET A 34 -1.25 0.32 19.08
CA MET A 34 -0.19 -0.31 18.28
C MET A 34 0.87 0.66 17.74
N GLU A 35 0.87 1.93 18.18
CA GLU A 35 1.72 3.00 17.63
C GLU A 35 2.88 3.43 18.55
N ARG A 36 2.96 2.92 19.78
CA ARG A 36 3.89 3.45 20.81
C ARG A 36 5.37 3.44 20.41
N GLU A 37 5.75 2.63 19.43
CA GLU A 37 7.16 2.41 19.06
C GLU A 37 7.55 3.09 17.74
N LEU A 38 6.60 3.66 16.99
CA LEU A 38 6.87 4.28 15.69
C LEU A 38 6.58 5.79 15.74
N PRO A 39 7.51 6.64 15.26
CA PRO A 39 7.27 8.08 15.20
C PRO A 39 6.13 8.40 14.22
N PRO A 40 5.37 9.49 14.41
CA PRO A 40 4.27 9.86 13.52
C PRO A 40 4.77 10.13 12.09
N HIS A 41 3.88 10.02 11.10
CA HIS A 41 4.22 10.42 9.73
C HIS A 41 4.22 11.96 9.64
N PRO A 42 5.25 12.60 9.05
CA PRO A 42 6.20 12.10 8.03
C PRO A 42 7.55 11.59 8.51
N ASP A 43 7.83 11.63 9.81
CA ASP A 43 9.16 11.40 10.39
C ASP A 43 9.78 10.06 9.95
N SER A 44 11.11 10.06 9.82
CA SER A 44 11.91 8.88 9.46
C SER A 44 11.81 7.82 10.55
N VAL A 45 11.75 6.55 10.13
CA VAL A 45 11.58 5.42 11.07
C VAL A 45 12.90 4.65 11.16
N PRO A 46 13.44 4.38 12.35
CA PRO A 46 14.65 3.58 12.47
C PRO A 46 14.40 2.14 11.97
N ILE A 47 15.39 1.56 11.31
CA ILE A 47 15.34 0.16 10.87
C ILE A 47 15.54 -0.75 12.09
N SER A 48 14.43 -1.18 12.70
CA SER A 48 14.40 -1.88 13.98
C SER A 48 13.40 -3.05 14.00
N VAL A 49 13.41 -3.87 15.07
CA VAL A 49 12.44 -4.98 15.24
C VAL A 49 10.97 -4.48 15.18
N PRO A 50 10.59 -3.40 15.88
CA PRO A 50 9.23 -2.84 15.80
C PRO A 50 8.74 -2.54 14.37
N LEU A 51 9.64 -2.04 13.52
CA LEU A 51 9.31 -1.76 12.12
C LEU A 51 8.94 -3.04 11.36
N ILE A 52 9.74 -4.11 11.50
CA ILE A 52 9.48 -5.38 10.82
C ILE A 52 8.18 -6.01 11.32
N GLN A 53 7.93 -5.96 12.63
CA GLN A 53 6.66 -6.41 13.22
C GLN A 53 5.47 -5.62 12.64
N ARG A 54 5.62 -4.31 12.47
CA ARG A 54 4.58 -3.46 11.85
C ARG A 54 4.34 -3.81 10.38
N LEU A 55 5.39 -4.06 9.60
CA LEU A 55 5.27 -4.49 8.21
C LEU A 55 4.51 -5.83 8.10
N LEU A 56 4.85 -6.80 8.94
CA LEU A 56 4.17 -8.10 8.97
C LEU A 56 2.71 -7.98 9.40
N LEU A 57 2.43 -7.14 10.39
CA LEU A 57 1.07 -6.82 10.83
C LEU A 57 0.27 -6.18 9.70
N MET A 58 0.81 -5.17 9.02
CA MET A 58 0.12 -4.52 7.91
C MET A 58 -0.16 -5.47 6.77
N ARG A 59 0.79 -6.33 6.43
CA ARG A 59 0.56 -7.39 5.46
C ARG A 59 -0.61 -8.29 5.87
N ARG A 60 -0.71 -8.67 7.15
CA ARG A 60 -1.85 -9.45 7.65
C ARG A 60 -3.16 -8.68 7.52
N VAL A 61 -3.18 -7.37 7.82
CA VAL A 61 -4.38 -6.53 7.63
C VAL A 61 -4.79 -6.45 6.15
N HIS A 62 -3.83 -6.35 5.22
CA HIS A 62 -4.11 -6.43 3.79
C HIS A 62 -4.72 -7.78 3.38
N LEU A 63 -4.29 -8.88 3.98
CA LEU A 63 -4.93 -10.20 3.78
C LEU A 63 -6.34 -10.24 4.37
N MET A 64 -6.59 -9.62 5.52
CA MET A 64 -7.95 -9.53 6.07
C MET A 64 -8.91 -8.78 5.15
N CYS A 65 -8.42 -7.81 4.37
CA CYS A 65 -9.24 -7.11 3.37
C CYS A 65 -9.82 -8.07 2.32
N TRP A 66 -9.04 -9.08 1.90
CA TRP A 66 -9.50 -10.13 0.99
C TRP A 66 -10.61 -10.99 1.62
N ILE A 67 -10.46 -11.35 2.90
CA ILE A 67 -11.50 -12.08 3.63
C ILE A 67 -12.80 -11.26 3.67
N THR A 68 -12.71 -9.96 3.97
CA THR A 68 -13.87 -9.07 3.97
C THR A 68 -14.43 -8.79 2.58
N ALA A 69 -13.67 -9.01 1.51
CA ALA A 69 -14.14 -8.89 0.13
C ALA A 69 -15.00 -10.08 -0.30
N LEU A 70 -14.76 -11.27 0.24
CA LEU A 70 -15.51 -12.47 -0.12
C LEU A 70 -16.99 -12.37 0.26
N LEU A 71 -17.32 -11.71 1.37
CA LEU A 71 -18.71 -11.54 1.83
C LEU A 71 -19.57 -10.74 0.84
N PRO A 72 -19.25 -9.47 0.49
CA PRO A 72 -20.04 -8.70 -0.47
C PRO A 72 -20.02 -9.31 -1.87
N LEU A 73 -18.92 -9.97 -2.26
CA LEU A 73 -18.86 -10.70 -3.54
C LEU A 73 -19.82 -11.88 -3.57
N GLY A 74 -19.77 -12.75 -2.56
CA GLY A 74 -20.63 -13.93 -2.47
C GLY A 74 -22.11 -13.56 -2.34
N LEU A 75 -22.43 -12.57 -1.50
CA LEU A 75 -23.79 -12.07 -1.34
C LEU A 75 -24.30 -11.42 -2.64
N GLY A 76 -23.48 -10.58 -3.29
CA GLY A 76 -23.82 -9.95 -4.55
C GLY A 76 -24.10 -10.97 -5.66
N LEU A 77 -23.24 -11.99 -5.81
CA LEU A 77 -23.44 -13.07 -6.78
C LEU A 77 -24.68 -13.90 -6.47
N TRP A 78 -24.93 -14.23 -5.20
CA TRP A 78 -26.11 -14.98 -4.80
C TRP A 78 -27.40 -14.21 -5.10
N ILE A 79 -27.44 -12.90 -4.81
CA ILE A 79 -28.59 -12.07 -5.17
C ILE A 79 -28.79 -12.07 -6.69
N LEU A 80 -27.75 -11.84 -7.48
CA LEU A 80 -27.86 -11.79 -8.95
C LEU A 80 -28.35 -13.09 -9.60
N GLN A 81 -28.08 -14.25 -8.97
CA GLN A 81 -28.61 -15.53 -9.43
C GLN A 81 -30.12 -15.66 -9.21
N ASN A 82 -30.67 -15.01 -8.17
CA ASN A 82 -32.08 -15.11 -7.81
C ASN A 82 -32.91 -13.93 -8.36
N SER A 83 -32.33 -12.73 -8.44
CA SER A 83 -32.96 -11.53 -8.96
C SER A 83 -31.94 -10.55 -9.57
N PRO A 84 -32.22 -9.98 -10.75
CA PRO A 84 -31.35 -8.98 -11.37
C PRO A 84 -31.51 -7.60 -10.68
N GLU A 85 -30.95 -7.46 -9.48
CA GLU A 85 -30.96 -6.22 -8.70
C GLU A 85 -29.78 -5.30 -9.07
N PRO A 86 -30.01 -4.04 -9.50
CA PRO A 86 -28.95 -3.09 -9.84
C PRO A 86 -27.95 -2.85 -8.71
N PHE A 87 -28.44 -2.88 -7.46
CA PHE A 87 -27.59 -2.74 -6.27
C PHE A 87 -26.57 -3.86 -6.13
N ALA A 88 -26.99 -5.11 -6.36
CA ALA A 88 -26.09 -6.28 -6.28
C ALA A 88 -25.05 -6.26 -7.40
N LEU A 89 -25.45 -5.84 -8.62
CA LEU A 89 -24.54 -5.60 -9.74
C LEU A 89 -23.47 -4.57 -9.38
N GLY A 90 -23.88 -3.44 -8.81
CA GLY A 90 -22.96 -2.42 -8.32
C GLY A 90 -21.98 -2.98 -7.30
N MET A 91 -22.47 -3.72 -6.29
CA MET A 91 -21.64 -4.30 -5.24
C MET A 91 -20.58 -5.25 -5.80
N VAL A 92 -20.97 -6.17 -6.68
CA VAL A 92 -20.03 -7.09 -7.35
C VAL A 92 -18.98 -6.30 -8.14
N ALA A 93 -19.40 -5.30 -8.93
CA ALA A 93 -18.47 -4.45 -9.68
C ALA A 93 -17.47 -3.72 -8.77
N GLY A 94 -17.93 -3.18 -7.63
CA GLY A 94 -17.07 -2.50 -6.65
C GLY A 94 -16.03 -3.42 -6.01
N VAL A 95 -16.43 -4.66 -5.67
CA VAL A 95 -15.50 -5.66 -5.11
C VAL A 95 -14.53 -6.19 -6.16
N SER A 96 -15.01 -6.42 -7.39
CA SER A 96 -14.16 -6.79 -8.51
C SER A 96 -13.10 -5.72 -8.79
N TRP A 97 -13.48 -4.44 -8.75
CA TRP A 97 -12.51 -3.35 -8.86
C TRP A 97 -11.46 -3.40 -7.75
N PHE A 98 -11.87 -3.58 -6.48
CA PHE A 98 -10.93 -3.80 -5.37
C PHE A 98 -9.98 -4.98 -5.61
N ALA A 99 -10.49 -6.10 -6.15
CA ALA A 99 -9.68 -7.27 -6.43
C ALA A 99 -8.64 -6.98 -7.52
N ILE A 100 -9.06 -6.33 -8.61
CA ILE A 100 -8.18 -5.98 -9.74
C ILE A 100 -7.04 -5.06 -9.27
N THR A 101 -7.34 -3.99 -8.52
CA THR A 101 -6.31 -3.04 -8.07
C THR A 101 -5.25 -3.67 -7.15
N ARG A 102 -5.58 -4.80 -6.53
CA ARG A 102 -4.72 -5.55 -5.59
C ARG A 102 -3.97 -6.71 -6.23
N VAL A 103 -4.55 -7.33 -7.27
CA VAL A 103 -3.95 -8.48 -7.98
C VAL A 103 -3.00 -8.02 -9.06
N VAL A 104 -3.32 -6.95 -9.79
CA VAL A 104 -2.44 -6.42 -10.83
C VAL A 104 -1.25 -5.74 -10.17
N PRO A 105 -0.02 -6.29 -10.32
CA PRO A 105 1.18 -5.66 -9.78
C PRO A 105 1.48 -4.37 -10.55
N GLU A 106 1.91 -3.33 -9.84
CA GLU A 106 2.46 -2.13 -10.49
C GLU A 106 3.89 -2.41 -10.98
N ASP A 107 4.68 -3.15 -10.19
CA ASP A 107 6.03 -3.57 -10.51
C ASP A 107 6.09 -5.11 -10.54
N ILE A 108 6.42 -5.69 -11.70
CA ILE A 108 6.52 -7.15 -11.89
C ILE A 108 7.56 -7.76 -10.92
N GLU A 109 8.63 -7.01 -10.62
CA GLU A 109 9.72 -7.48 -9.77
C GLU A 109 9.41 -7.46 -8.26
N GLN A 110 8.48 -6.62 -7.81
CA GLN A 110 8.16 -6.49 -6.39
C GLN A 110 7.24 -7.61 -5.90
N GLY A 111 6.60 -8.36 -6.82
CA GLY A 111 5.72 -9.48 -6.50
C GLY A 111 4.27 -9.07 -6.21
N LEU A 112 3.44 -10.05 -5.85
CA LEU A 112 2.00 -9.84 -5.67
C LEU A 112 1.67 -9.21 -4.31
N GLY A 113 0.89 -8.12 -4.35
CA GLY A 113 0.35 -7.43 -3.17
C GLY A 113 1.16 -6.20 -2.74
N ILE A 114 0.56 -5.40 -1.86
CA ILE A 114 1.09 -4.06 -1.48
C ILE A 114 2.36 -4.16 -0.60
N LEU A 115 2.45 -5.20 0.24
CA LEU A 115 3.62 -5.50 1.07
C LEU A 115 4.12 -6.92 0.78
N PRO A 116 5.00 -7.10 -0.22
CA PRO A 116 5.54 -8.40 -0.59
C PRO A 116 6.54 -8.92 0.46
N LEU A 117 6.68 -10.24 0.60
CA LEU A 117 7.60 -10.84 1.60
C LEU A 117 9.07 -10.52 1.29
N SER A 118 9.41 -10.46 0.01
CA SER A 118 10.76 -10.15 -0.49
C SER A 118 11.24 -8.80 0.04
N MET A 119 10.40 -7.77 -0.07
CA MET A 119 10.65 -6.43 0.48
C MET A 119 10.83 -6.46 2.01
N ILE A 120 9.97 -7.18 2.74
CA ILE A 120 10.10 -7.25 4.20
C ILE A 120 11.41 -7.95 4.58
N LYS A 121 11.79 -8.99 3.85
CA LYS A 121 13.05 -9.71 4.05
C LYS A 121 14.25 -8.81 3.74
N SER A 122 14.25 -8.07 2.64
CA SER A 122 15.35 -7.17 2.29
C SER A 122 15.53 -6.07 3.34
N VAL A 123 14.44 -5.48 3.83
CA VAL A 123 14.49 -4.50 4.93
C VAL A 123 14.94 -5.13 6.24
N ASN A 124 14.56 -6.39 6.52
CA ASN A 124 15.04 -7.09 7.70
C ASN A 124 16.54 -7.40 7.63
N ASN A 125 17.07 -7.75 6.46
CA ASN A 125 18.50 -8.00 6.26
C ASN A 125 19.34 -6.75 6.52
N LEU A 126 18.82 -5.55 6.23
CA LEU A 126 19.49 -4.28 6.56
C LEU A 126 19.68 -4.04 8.07
N ARG A 127 19.03 -4.83 8.93
CA ARG A 127 19.26 -4.76 10.39
C ARG A 127 20.54 -5.46 10.81
N GLU A 128 21.07 -6.36 10.00
CA GLU A 128 22.29 -7.07 10.31
C GLU A 128 23.48 -6.10 10.16
N PRO A 129 24.44 -6.11 11.11
CA PRO A 129 25.48 -5.08 11.23
C PRO A 129 26.54 -5.11 10.11
N GLU A 130 26.35 -5.94 9.07
CA GLU A 130 27.22 -6.02 7.89
C GLU A 130 26.97 -4.89 6.88
N ALA A 131 26.25 -3.83 7.26
CA ALA A 131 26.03 -2.68 6.39
C ALA A 131 27.35 -1.90 6.19
N ASP A 132 27.96 -2.07 5.01
CA ASP A 132 29.25 -1.48 4.56
C ASP A 132 29.35 0.07 4.57
N CYS A 133 28.35 0.78 5.10
CA CYS A 133 28.24 2.22 4.85
C CYS A 133 29.18 3.09 5.72
N CYS A 134 29.41 2.76 7.00
CA CYS A 134 30.27 3.52 7.91
C CYS A 134 30.51 2.76 9.23
N GLY A 135 31.49 3.19 10.04
CA GLY A 135 31.85 2.54 11.32
C GLY A 135 30.78 2.54 12.42
N ASN A 136 29.70 3.34 12.28
CA ASN A 136 28.50 3.25 13.13
C ASN A 136 27.24 3.39 12.27
N PRO A 137 26.75 2.31 11.64
CA PRO A 137 25.64 2.37 10.71
C PRO A 137 24.31 2.55 11.45
N GLU A 138 23.70 3.73 11.31
CA GLU A 138 22.33 4.00 11.78
C GLU A 138 21.38 4.19 10.60
N LEU A 139 20.67 3.12 10.21
CA LEU A 139 19.73 3.16 9.09
C LEU A 139 18.35 3.64 9.50
N TYR A 140 17.81 4.58 8.74
CA TYR A 140 16.46 5.10 8.88
C TYR A 140 15.72 5.02 7.54
N TRP A 141 14.46 4.60 7.60
CA TRP A 141 13.56 4.64 6.47
C TRP A 141 12.89 6.02 6.39
N GLU A 142 13.34 6.80 5.42
CA GLU A 142 12.73 8.07 5.06
C GLU A 142 11.49 7.83 4.18
N VAL A 143 10.89 8.88 3.66
CA VAL A 143 9.69 8.75 2.83
C VAL A 143 10.01 8.06 1.49
N ARG A 144 11.19 8.31 0.91
CA ARG A 144 11.57 7.84 -0.43
C ARG A 144 12.57 6.69 -0.46
N ALA A 145 13.43 6.57 0.56
CA ALA A 145 14.52 5.59 0.57
C ALA A 145 14.93 5.25 2.00
N VAL A 146 15.67 4.16 2.16
CA VAL A 146 16.39 3.82 3.38
C VAL A 146 17.79 4.41 3.31
N ARG A 147 18.12 5.29 4.26
CA ARG A 147 19.40 6.01 4.30
C ARG A 147 20.07 5.87 5.65
N CYS A 148 21.40 5.85 5.64
CA CYS A 148 22.16 6.04 6.86
C CYS A 148 22.05 7.49 7.34
N LYS A 149 21.76 7.70 8.63
CA LYS A 149 21.67 9.03 9.23
C LYS A 149 23.02 9.75 9.24
N GLN A 150 24.12 8.99 9.39
CA GLN A 150 25.47 9.54 9.52
C GLN A 150 26.12 9.84 8.16
N CYS A 151 26.23 8.85 7.27
CA CYS A 151 26.93 9.01 5.99
C CYS A 151 26.01 9.30 4.80
N ARG A 152 24.68 9.36 5.00
CA ARG A 152 23.66 9.58 3.95
C ARG A 152 23.66 8.55 2.81
N HIS A 153 24.46 7.50 2.92
CA HIS A 153 24.47 6.38 1.98
C HIS A 153 23.07 5.78 1.84
N VAL A 154 22.67 5.53 0.59
CA VAL A 154 21.37 4.94 0.25
C VAL A 154 21.53 3.43 0.28
N ALA A 155 21.02 2.80 1.33
CA ALA A 155 21.05 1.35 1.45
C ALA A 155 19.98 0.67 0.57
N MET A 156 18.86 1.36 0.34
CA MET A 156 17.76 0.86 -0.49
C MET A 156 16.93 2.03 -1.02
N ASP A 157 16.80 2.13 -2.35
CA ASP A 157 15.97 3.15 -3.01
C ASP A 157 14.52 2.68 -3.17
N LEU A 158 13.87 2.49 -2.02
CA LEU A 158 12.50 2.01 -1.96
C LEU A 158 11.64 2.97 -1.13
N PRO A 159 10.56 3.53 -1.73
CA PRO A 159 9.69 4.42 -1.01
C PRO A 159 8.91 3.65 0.05
N ARG A 160 8.72 4.32 1.18
CA ARG A 160 8.12 3.70 2.36
C ARG A 160 6.62 3.53 2.15
N PRO A 161 6.07 2.30 2.30
CA PRO A 161 4.63 2.09 2.25
C PRO A 161 3.95 2.69 3.48
N ASP A 162 2.63 2.84 3.43
CA ASP A 162 1.88 3.32 4.59
C ASP A 162 1.90 2.28 5.71
N LEU A 163 2.65 2.60 6.77
CA LEU A 163 2.71 1.81 7.99
C LEU A 163 1.50 2.06 8.90
N GLY A 164 0.49 2.77 8.39
CA GLY A 164 -0.73 3.13 9.13
C GLY A 164 -0.37 3.86 10.41
N ARG A 165 0.49 4.86 10.29
CA ARG A 165 0.90 5.69 11.42
C ARG A 165 -0.04 6.88 11.49
N MET A 166 -0.23 7.41 12.68
CA MET A 166 -0.91 8.69 12.85
C MET A 166 -0.24 9.75 11.95
N ARG A 167 -1.09 10.41 11.14
CA ARG A 167 -0.68 11.47 10.21
C ARG A 167 -1.05 12.82 10.79
N SER A 168 -0.21 13.83 10.58
CA SER A 168 -0.52 15.23 10.86
C SER A 168 -1.69 15.78 10.04
N ASP A 169 -2.00 15.18 8.88
CA ASP A 169 -3.08 15.58 7.96
C ASP A 169 -4.52 15.41 8.52
N GLY A 170 -4.67 14.76 9.68
CA GLY A 170 -5.96 14.45 10.29
C GLY A 170 -6.61 13.14 9.80
N ARG A 171 -7.51 12.59 10.61
CA ARG A 171 -8.07 11.23 10.44
C ARG A 171 -8.88 11.05 9.15
N LEU A 172 -9.71 12.04 8.78
CA LEU A 172 -10.58 11.95 7.60
C LEU A 172 -9.77 11.97 6.29
N LYS A 173 -8.86 12.94 6.14
CA LYS A 173 -7.98 13.03 4.96
C LYS A 173 -7.09 11.80 4.81
N GLY A 174 -6.56 11.29 5.91
CA GLY A 174 -5.84 10.02 5.91
C GLY A 174 -6.71 8.83 5.46
N SER A 175 -8.03 8.86 5.69
CA SER A 175 -8.94 7.76 5.31
C SER A 175 -9.15 7.72 3.84
N LEU A 176 -9.43 8.90 3.30
CA LEU A 176 -9.64 9.07 1.88
C LEU A 176 -8.39 8.66 1.11
N ARG A 177 -7.20 9.06 1.59
CA ARG A 177 -5.94 8.63 0.98
C ARG A 177 -5.80 7.10 0.99
N VAL A 178 -6.03 6.44 2.12
CA VAL A 178 -5.96 4.96 2.19
C VAL A 178 -7.01 4.31 1.29
N LEU A 179 -8.21 4.88 1.15
CA LEU A 179 -9.22 4.37 0.22
C LEU A 179 -8.78 4.49 -1.25
N LEU A 180 -8.05 5.55 -1.58
CA LEU A 180 -7.60 5.82 -2.95
C LEU A 180 -6.31 5.08 -3.31
N THR A 181 -5.33 5.03 -2.41
CA THR A 181 -4.00 4.47 -2.67
C THR A 181 -3.79 3.10 -2.08
N ASP A 182 -4.75 2.57 -1.32
CA ASP A 182 -4.63 1.30 -0.59
C ASP A 182 -3.40 1.22 0.32
N GLY A 183 -2.79 2.36 0.69
CA GLY A 183 -1.55 2.40 1.48
C GLY A 183 -0.26 2.28 0.65
N ARG A 184 -0.34 2.27 -0.69
CA ARG A 184 0.81 2.46 -1.57
C ARG A 184 1.44 3.82 -1.34
N SER A 185 2.76 3.88 -1.53
CA SER A 185 3.48 5.15 -1.52
C SER A 185 3.09 5.96 -2.76
N VAL A 186 3.07 7.30 -2.63
CA VAL A 186 2.80 8.19 -3.76
C VAL A 186 4.07 8.45 -4.59
N PHE A 187 5.23 8.04 -4.08
CA PHE A 187 6.50 8.24 -4.75
C PHE A 187 6.79 7.03 -5.65
N PRO A 188 7.26 7.26 -6.89
CA PRO A 188 7.70 6.17 -7.74
C PRO A 188 8.87 5.44 -7.07
N THR A 189 8.95 4.15 -7.33
CA THR A 189 10.13 3.33 -7.02
C THR A 189 11.27 3.75 -7.96
N GLY A 190 12.53 3.62 -7.54
CA GLY A 190 13.68 4.05 -8.38
C GLY A 190 13.70 3.43 -9.78
N VAL A 191 13.05 2.27 -9.94
CA VAL A 191 12.92 1.52 -11.20
C VAL A 191 11.89 2.13 -12.17
N THR A 192 10.87 2.84 -11.67
CA THR A 192 9.76 3.37 -12.49
C THR A 192 9.88 4.84 -12.85
N SER A 193 10.98 5.48 -12.47
CA SER A 193 11.20 6.86 -12.88
C SER A 193 11.60 6.83 -14.37
N VAL A 194 10.64 7.12 -15.26
CA VAL A 194 10.90 7.28 -16.70
C VAL A 194 12.10 8.21 -16.95
N LEU A 195 12.35 9.15 -16.02
CA LEU A 195 13.50 10.04 -16.02
C LEU A 195 14.85 9.36 -15.74
N SER A 196 14.93 8.31 -14.90
CA SER A 196 16.18 7.57 -14.68
C SER A 196 16.53 6.69 -15.87
N GLU A 197 15.53 6.01 -16.45
CA GLU A 197 15.71 5.18 -17.66
C GLU A 197 16.09 6.05 -18.87
N SER A 198 15.49 7.25 -18.99
CA SER A 198 15.90 8.25 -19.99
C SER A 198 17.33 8.76 -19.78
N ALA A 199 17.74 8.96 -18.52
CA ALA A 199 19.06 9.46 -18.18
C ALA A 199 20.15 8.40 -18.42
N GLU A 200 19.89 7.13 -18.10
CA GLU A 200 20.79 6.02 -18.41
C GLU A 200 20.95 5.82 -19.92
N LEU A 201 19.85 5.87 -20.68
CA LEU A 201 19.90 5.82 -22.15
C LEU A 201 20.70 6.99 -22.74
N LEU A 202 20.53 8.20 -22.20
CA LEU A 202 21.31 9.36 -22.66
C LEU A 202 22.79 9.26 -22.28
N SER A 203 23.14 8.67 -21.14
CA SER A 203 24.54 8.43 -20.80
C SER A 203 25.20 7.37 -21.69
N GLN A 204 24.47 6.31 -22.06
CA GLN A 204 25.00 5.29 -22.98
C GLN A 204 25.22 5.86 -24.38
N VAL A 205 24.30 6.69 -24.88
CA VAL A 205 24.48 7.38 -26.17
C VAL A 205 25.65 8.37 -26.14
N ALA A 206 25.91 9.02 -25.01
CA ALA A 206 27.03 9.95 -24.86
C ALA A 206 28.41 9.28 -24.68
N GLU A 207 28.46 7.99 -24.32
CA GLU A 207 29.70 7.21 -24.25
C GLU A 207 30.05 6.51 -25.58
N GLU A 208 29.11 6.44 -26.53
CA GLU A 208 29.30 5.85 -27.87
C GLU A 208 29.70 6.88 -28.97
N GLU A 209 29.79 8.19 -28.64
CA GLU A 209 30.33 9.25 -29.51
C GLU A 209 31.78 9.64 -29.14
#